data_AF-X1R0U2-F1
#
_entry.id   AF-X1R0U2-F1
#
_cell.length_a   1.000
_cell.length_b   1.000
_cell.length_c   1.000
_cell.angle_alpha   90.00
_cell.angle_beta   90.00
_cell.angle_gamma   90.00
#
_symmetry.space_group_name_H-M   'P 1'
#
loop_
_entity.id
_entity.type
_entity.pdbx_description
1 polymer ?
#
loop_
_entity_poly.entity_id
_entity_poly.type
_entity_poly.pdbx_seq_one_letter_code
_entity_poly.pdbx_strand_id
1 'polypeptide(L)'
;MVHILAVFGDLGREKIHELSKSYARYTERETNQKIEEAEKAAGKEIGPHTCAFIEQELGFDCPKDCPAKKLNVKSPAGMAKKLASQEIHGIYLYKDKTGWHLNLPKLADDLLIEYSFKTMRDNEECLIYEEGVYMPLGEATIKEECEKRVPKKFITQHDKNEIIAHIKHSTYVRRTEFNKEKWILNLRNGLYDIHSGKLNPHTREFLSTIRIPVAYNQNADYPRVRQFFVEILREEDIPVIEELFG
;
A
#
# COMPACT_ATOMS: atom_id res chain seq x y z
N MET A 1 27.46 19.84 -1.26
CA MET A 1 27.66 20.87 -2.30
C MET A 1 27.10 20.33 -3.61
N VAL A 2 26.30 21.12 -4.33
CA VAL A 2 25.56 20.67 -5.53
C VAL A 2 26.36 21.02 -6.78
N HIS A 3 27.18 20.08 -7.26
CA HIS A 3 28.09 20.29 -8.41
C HIS A 3 27.38 20.25 -9.78
N ILE A 4 26.12 19.78 -9.81
CA ILE A 4 25.34 19.63 -11.05
C ILE A 4 24.94 20.96 -11.68
N LEU A 5 25.01 22.06 -10.91
CA LEU A 5 24.61 23.38 -11.38
C LEU A 5 25.72 24.10 -12.18
N ALA A 6 26.98 23.62 -12.12
CA ALA A 6 28.10 24.25 -12.81
C ALA A 6 27.92 24.31 -14.34
N VAL A 7 27.15 23.39 -14.91
CA VAL A 7 26.84 23.34 -16.35
C VAL A 7 25.95 24.49 -16.85
N PHE A 8 25.36 25.28 -15.93
CA PHE A 8 24.50 26.41 -16.26
C PHE A 8 25.25 27.76 -16.28
N GLY A 9 26.59 27.73 -16.32
CA GLY A 9 27.42 28.94 -16.38
C GLY A 9 27.28 29.81 -15.13
N ASP A 10 27.29 31.13 -15.32
CA ASP A 10 27.34 32.10 -14.21
C ASP A 10 26.13 32.01 -13.27
N LEU A 11 24.92 31.82 -13.81
CA LEU A 11 23.70 31.61 -13.01
C LEU A 11 23.79 30.36 -12.13
N GLY A 12 24.41 29.30 -12.65
CA GLY A 12 24.68 28.08 -11.92
C GLY A 12 25.66 28.31 -10.77
N ARG A 13 26.74 29.04 -11.04
CA ARG A 13 27.77 29.41 -10.05
C ARG A 13 27.18 30.23 -8.92
N GLU A 14 26.43 31.29 -9.24
CA GLU A 14 25.74 32.13 -8.26
C GLU A 14 24.84 31.29 -7.33
N LYS A 15 24.07 30.37 -7.89
CA LYS A 15 23.18 29.51 -7.12
C LYS A 15 23.93 28.53 -6.21
N ILE A 16 25.07 28.00 -6.65
CA ILE A 16 25.94 27.16 -5.80
C ILE A 16 26.43 27.94 -4.59
N HIS A 17 26.88 29.18 -4.78
CA HIS A 17 27.30 30.04 -3.67
C HIS A 17 26.13 30.36 -2.74
N GLU A 18 24.97 30.75 -3.28
CA GLU A 18 23.77 31.03 -2.50
C GLU A 18 23.39 29.84 -1.60
N LEU A 19 23.30 28.63 -2.16
CA LEU A 19 22.93 27.42 -1.42
C LEU A 19 24.01 26.97 -0.43
N SER A 20 25.27 27.34 -0.67
CA SER A 20 26.39 26.91 0.19
C SER A 20 26.61 27.83 1.39
N LYS A 21 26.09 29.07 1.38
CA LYS A 21 26.29 30.07 2.46
C LYS A 21 25.82 29.60 3.85
N SER A 22 24.82 28.73 3.91
CA SER A 22 24.28 28.23 5.18
C SER A 22 25.14 27.16 5.84
N TYR A 23 26.16 26.63 5.15
CA TYR A 23 27.04 25.60 5.70
C TYR A 23 28.20 26.21 6.49
N ALA A 24 28.46 25.70 7.70
CA ALA A 24 29.44 26.25 8.63
C ALA A 24 30.89 26.31 8.09
N ARG A 25 31.24 25.49 7.09
CA ARG A 25 32.58 25.46 6.44
C ARG A 25 32.62 26.20 5.10
N TYR A 26 31.62 27.02 4.81
CA TYR A 26 31.58 27.74 3.55
C TYR A 26 32.71 28.77 3.45
N THR A 27 33.50 28.67 2.38
CA THR A 27 34.34 29.78 1.90
C THR A 27 34.15 29.92 0.40
N GLU A 28 34.23 31.15 -0.09
CA GLU A 28 34.12 31.44 -1.52
C GLU A 28 35.23 30.73 -2.30
N ARG A 29 36.46 30.74 -1.77
CA ARG A 29 37.64 30.09 -2.37
C ARG A 29 37.44 28.58 -2.53
N GLU A 30 37.06 27.87 -1.47
CA GLU A 30 36.85 26.42 -1.56
C GLU A 30 35.66 26.06 -2.44
N THR A 31 34.62 26.89 -2.45
CA THR A 31 33.44 26.67 -3.28
C THR A 31 33.79 26.84 -4.76
N ASN A 32 34.56 27.87 -5.11
CA ASN A 32 35.08 28.06 -6.47
C ASN A 32 35.98 26.91 -6.93
N GLN A 33 36.88 26.44 -6.07
CA GLN A 33 37.73 25.28 -6.38
C GLN A 33 36.89 24.02 -6.67
N LYS A 34 35.86 23.78 -5.86
CA LYS A 34 34.90 22.68 -6.03
C LYS A 34 34.05 22.79 -7.30
N ILE A 35 33.78 24.01 -7.78
CA ILE A 35 33.10 24.25 -9.07
C ILE A 35 34.04 23.92 -10.22
N GLU A 36 35.29 24.39 -10.19
CA GLU A 36 36.28 24.10 -11.22
C GLU A 36 36.60 22.60 -11.32
N GLU A 37 36.70 21.91 -10.19
CA GLU A 37 36.88 20.46 -10.13
C GLU A 37 35.69 19.72 -10.79
N ALA A 38 34.46 20.22 -10.58
CA ALA A 38 33.27 19.67 -11.21
C ALA A 38 33.22 19.90 -12.73
N GLU A 39 33.65 21.07 -13.21
CA GLU A 39 33.77 21.35 -14.65
C GLU A 39 34.85 20.48 -15.30
N LYS A 40 36.00 20.28 -14.64
CA LYS A 40 37.08 19.38 -15.08
C LYS A 40 36.62 17.91 -15.08
N ALA A 41 35.74 17.54 -14.16
CA ALA A 41 35.13 16.22 -14.04
C ALA A 41 34.10 15.91 -15.15
N ALA A 42 33.50 16.93 -15.78
CA ALA A 42 32.49 16.75 -16.82
C ALA A 42 33.01 15.96 -18.05
N GLY A 43 34.32 15.98 -18.30
CA GLY A 43 34.97 15.20 -19.35
C GLY A 43 35.53 13.84 -18.94
N LYS A 44 35.41 13.42 -17.67
CA LYS A 44 36.10 12.23 -17.11
C LYS A 44 35.20 11.22 -16.39
N GLU A 45 33.87 11.26 -16.59
CA GLU A 45 32.89 10.36 -15.94
C GLU A 45 33.01 10.29 -14.40
N ILE A 46 33.46 11.36 -13.74
CA ILE A 46 33.59 11.36 -12.28
C ILE A 46 32.18 11.52 -11.67
N GLY A 47 31.66 10.42 -11.11
CA GLY A 47 30.36 10.37 -10.44
C GLY A 47 30.36 11.00 -9.03
N PRO A 48 29.18 11.13 -8.40
CA PRO A 48 29.09 11.63 -7.03
C PRO A 48 29.81 10.70 -6.05
N HIS A 49 30.36 11.25 -4.96
CA HIS A 49 30.91 10.45 -3.88
C HIS A 49 29.91 9.40 -3.39
N THR A 50 30.37 8.17 -3.25
CA THR A 50 29.57 7.07 -2.71
C THR A 50 29.49 7.17 -1.20
N CYS A 51 28.47 6.54 -0.59
CA CYS A 51 28.37 6.43 0.87
C CYS A 51 29.64 5.82 1.49
N ALA A 52 30.25 4.83 0.82
CA ALA A 52 31.49 4.21 1.26
C ALA A 52 32.66 5.21 1.28
N PHE A 53 32.83 6.01 0.22
CA PHE A 53 33.85 7.07 0.18
C PHE A 53 33.60 8.12 1.26
N ILE A 54 32.35 8.54 1.45
CA ILE A 54 31.98 9.54 2.46
C ILE A 54 32.29 9.04 3.88
N GLU A 55 32.04 7.76 4.15
CA GLU A 55 32.34 7.13 5.44
C GLU A 55 33.85 6.99 5.67
N GLN A 56 34.58 6.50 4.67
CA GLN A 56 36.01 6.18 4.78
C GLN A 56 36.93 7.41 4.70
N GLU A 57 36.67 8.32 3.77
CA GLU A 57 37.58 9.42 3.42
C GLU A 57 37.13 10.76 4.00
N LEU A 58 35.84 10.94 4.26
CA LEU A 58 35.28 12.18 4.82
C LEU A 58 34.86 12.06 6.28
N GLY A 59 34.95 10.86 6.87
CA GLY A 59 34.72 10.61 8.30
C GLY A 59 33.27 10.85 8.75
N PHE A 60 32.29 10.54 7.90
CA PHE A 60 30.87 10.66 8.25
C PHE A 60 30.27 9.30 8.65
N ASP A 61 29.81 9.19 9.89
CA ASP A 61 29.13 8.00 10.39
C ASP A 61 27.66 7.96 9.94
N CYS A 62 27.27 6.90 9.23
CA CYS A 62 25.89 6.73 8.80
C CYS A 62 24.95 6.43 9.97
N PRO A 63 23.77 7.07 10.05
CA PRO A 63 22.77 6.74 11.05
C PRO A 63 22.26 5.30 10.88
N LYS A 64 21.85 4.65 11.99
CA LYS A 64 21.28 3.29 11.97
C LYS A 64 20.08 3.19 11.02
N ASP A 65 19.23 4.21 11.03
CA ASP A 65 18.05 4.30 10.15
C ASP A 65 18.32 5.09 8.86
N CYS A 66 19.41 4.78 8.16
CA CYS A 66 19.80 5.50 6.95
C CYS A 66 18.79 5.29 5.81
N PRO A 67 18.09 6.33 5.34
CA PRO A 67 17.09 6.14 4.30
C PRO A 67 17.72 5.87 2.91
N ALA A 68 19.01 6.18 2.70
CA ALA A 68 19.74 5.80 1.48
C ALA A 68 19.90 4.27 1.38
N LYS A 69 20.16 3.60 2.51
CA LYS A 69 20.20 2.13 2.58
C LYS A 69 18.83 1.52 2.29
N LYS A 70 17.75 2.08 2.89
CA LYS A 70 16.36 1.65 2.62
C LYS A 70 15.98 1.75 1.15
N LEU A 71 16.43 2.82 0.48
CA LEU A 71 16.17 3.04 -0.95
C LEU A 71 17.14 2.29 -1.87
N ASN A 72 18.05 1.47 -1.33
CA ASN A 72 19.07 0.74 -2.06
C ASN A 72 19.91 1.63 -3.00
N VAL A 73 20.34 2.79 -2.50
CA VAL A 73 21.18 3.75 -3.23
C VAL A 73 22.53 3.90 -2.55
N LYS A 74 23.58 4.08 -3.37
CA LYS A 74 24.98 4.08 -2.92
C LYS A 74 25.56 5.48 -2.67
N SER A 75 24.75 6.53 -2.71
CA SER A 75 25.19 7.90 -2.40
C SER A 75 24.01 8.80 -1.98
N PRO A 76 24.25 9.86 -1.18
CA PRO A 76 23.22 10.86 -0.86
C PRO A 76 22.67 11.57 -2.10
N ALA A 77 23.51 11.84 -3.11
CA ALA A 77 23.07 12.41 -4.37
C ALA A 77 22.17 11.44 -5.16
N GLY A 78 22.50 10.15 -5.16
CA GLY A 78 21.67 9.10 -5.76
C GLY A 78 20.32 8.97 -5.07
N MET A 79 20.28 9.15 -3.75
CA MET A 79 19.06 9.22 -2.98
C MET A 79 18.18 10.40 -3.38
N ALA A 80 18.73 11.62 -3.39
CA ALA A 80 17.99 12.82 -3.78
C ALA A 80 17.42 12.69 -5.20
N LYS A 81 18.24 12.18 -6.14
CA LYS A 81 17.78 11.89 -7.51
C LYS A 81 16.63 10.89 -7.55
N LYS A 82 16.72 9.81 -6.77
CA LYS A 82 15.67 8.78 -6.71
C LYS A 82 14.37 9.34 -6.14
N LEU A 83 14.44 10.07 -5.04
CA LEU A 83 13.27 10.71 -4.42
C LEU A 83 12.59 11.71 -5.35
N ALA A 84 13.37 12.60 -5.98
CA ALA A 84 12.83 13.55 -6.96
C ALA A 84 12.19 12.84 -8.16
N SER A 85 12.80 11.75 -8.64
CA SER A 85 12.21 10.93 -9.70
C SER A 85 10.90 10.27 -9.27
N GLN A 86 10.80 9.81 -8.02
CA GLN A 86 9.60 9.19 -7.48
C GLN A 86 8.47 10.20 -7.28
N GLU A 87 8.79 11.43 -6.89
CA GLU A 87 7.82 12.51 -6.78
C GLU A 87 7.21 12.90 -8.14
N ILE A 88 8.03 12.93 -9.19
CA ILE A 88 7.58 13.31 -10.54
C ILE A 88 6.89 12.16 -11.27
N HIS A 89 7.41 10.94 -11.16
CA HIS A 89 6.99 9.80 -11.99
C HIS A 89 6.23 8.71 -11.22
N GLY A 90 6.21 8.76 -9.90
CA GLY A 90 5.65 7.73 -9.04
C GLY A 90 6.70 6.70 -8.57
N ILE A 91 6.36 6.00 -7.49
CA ILE A 91 7.27 5.07 -6.79
C ILE A 91 7.52 3.74 -7.51
N TYR A 92 6.68 3.41 -8.48
CA TYR A 92 6.72 2.15 -9.23
C TYR A 92 7.53 2.22 -10.52
N LEU A 93 7.92 3.43 -10.95
CA LEU A 93 8.68 3.64 -12.18
C LEU A 93 10.16 3.86 -11.88
N TYR A 94 11.00 3.25 -12.70
CA TYR A 94 12.43 3.48 -12.67
C TYR A 94 13.00 3.57 -14.08
N LYS A 95 14.16 4.20 -14.22
CA LYS A 95 14.85 4.39 -15.49
C LYS A 95 16.20 3.73 -15.48
N ASP A 96 16.49 2.92 -16.49
CA ASP A 96 17.80 2.31 -16.73
C ASP A 96 18.41 2.81 -18.06
N LYS A 97 19.42 2.10 -18.60
CA LYS A 97 20.06 2.45 -19.87
C LYS A 97 19.15 2.27 -21.09
N THR A 98 18.15 1.41 -21.00
CA THR A 98 17.25 1.02 -22.10
C THR A 98 15.97 1.84 -22.11
N GLY A 99 15.55 2.40 -20.96
CA GLY A 99 14.40 3.27 -20.90
C GLY A 99 13.74 3.30 -19.53
N TRP A 100 12.45 3.66 -19.54
CA TRP A 100 11.58 3.62 -18.37
C TRP A 100 10.95 2.25 -18.23
N HIS A 101 10.89 1.74 -17.00
CA HIS A 101 10.36 0.43 -16.65
C HIS A 101 9.41 0.54 -15.47
N LEU A 102 8.41 -0.34 -15.45
CA LEU A 102 7.48 -0.54 -14.35
C LEU A 102 7.96 -1.67 -13.44
N ASN A 103 7.98 -1.42 -12.14
CA ASN A 103 8.30 -2.43 -11.13
C ASN A 103 7.01 -3.18 -10.71
N LEU A 104 6.66 -4.22 -11.47
CA LEU A 104 5.47 -5.04 -11.22
C LEU A 104 5.50 -5.74 -9.86
N PRO A 105 6.61 -6.39 -9.43
CA PRO A 105 6.66 -7.05 -8.12
C PRO A 105 6.35 -6.08 -6.98
N LYS A 106 6.96 -4.89 -7.00
CA LYS A 106 6.70 -3.87 -5.98
C LYS A 106 5.22 -3.46 -5.94
N LEU A 107 4.59 -3.26 -7.10
CA LEU A 107 3.17 -2.89 -7.16
C LEU A 107 2.28 -4.02 -6.63
N ALA A 108 2.55 -5.27 -7.00
CA ALA A 108 1.81 -6.41 -6.47
C ALA A 108 1.97 -6.57 -4.94
N ASP A 109 3.20 -6.44 -4.43
CA ASP A 109 3.50 -6.53 -3.00
C ASP A 109 2.78 -5.43 -2.20
N ASP A 110 2.83 -4.19 -2.67
CA ASP A 110 2.15 -3.06 -2.02
C ASP A 110 0.61 -3.30 -1.99
N LEU A 111 0.03 -3.83 -3.07
CA LEU A 111 -1.40 -4.20 -3.11
C LEU A 111 -1.74 -5.34 -2.12
N LEU A 112 -0.87 -6.33 -1.95
CA LEU A 112 -1.05 -7.42 -0.98
C LEU A 112 -0.94 -6.96 0.48
N ILE A 113 -0.20 -5.88 0.74
CA ILE A 113 -0.08 -5.27 2.07
C ILE A 113 -1.34 -4.45 2.40
N GLU A 114 -1.82 -3.68 1.43
CA GLU A 114 -2.92 -2.74 1.62
C GLU A 114 -4.30 -3.41 1.61
N TYR A 115 -4.47 -4.46 0.81
CA TYR A 115 -5.74 -5.16 0.63
C TYR A 115 -5.66 -6.62 1.05
N SER A 116 -6.81 -7.18 1.48
CA SER A 116 -6.92 -8.61 1.77
C SER A 116 -7.60 -9.31 0.60
N PHE A 117 -6.78 -9.86 -0.30
CA PHE A 117 -7.24 -10.70 -1.39
C PHE A 117 -7.25 -12.18 -0.98
N LYS A 118 -8.21 -12.94 -1.50
CA LYS A 118 -8.27 -14.39 -1.40
C LYS A 118 -8.72 -14.98 -2.72
N THR A 119 -7.99 -15.96 -3.22
CA THR A 119 -8.29 -16.60 -4.50
C THR A 119 -8.80 -18.00 -4.27
N MET A 120 -10.01 -18.32 -4.73
CA MET A 120 -10.54 -19.67 -4.65
C MET A 120 -9.72 -20.62 -5.52
N ARG A 121 -9.15 -21.68 -4.94
CA ARG A 121 -8.23 -22.58 -5.64
C ARG A 121 -8.88 -23.39 -6.78
N ASP A 122 -10.18 -23.61 -6.73
CA ASP A 122 -10.89 -24.50 -7.66
C ASP A 122 -11.30 -23.83 -8.97
N ASN A 123 -11.66 -22.54 -8.94
CA ASN A 123 -12.10 -21.76 -10.11
C ASN A 123 -11.26 -20.50 -10.34
N GLU A 124 -10.26 -20.25 -9.49
CA GLU A 124 -9.43 -19.05 -9.47
C GLU A 124 -10.15 -17.71 -9.34
N GLU A 125 -11.36 -17.70 -8.76
CA GLU A 125 -12.08 -16.47 -8.49
C GLU A 125 -11.37 -15.67 -7.40
N CYS A 126 -10.95 -14.44 -7.74
CA CYS A 126 -10.23 -13.54 -6.84
C CYS A 126 -11.22 -12.65 -6.08
N LEU A 127 -11.29 -12.84 -4.77
CA LEU A 127 -12.12 -12.08 -3.87
C LEU A 127 -11.31 -11.00 -3.15
N ILE A 128 -11.96 -9.91 -2.81
CA ILE A 128 -11.44 -8.84 -1.96
C ILE A 128 -12.30 -8.69 -0.71
N TYR A 129 -11.66 -8.48 0.44
CA TYR A 129 -12.35 -8.16 1.68
C TYR A 129 -12.76 -6.68 1.70
N GLU A 130 -14.05 -6.42 1.89
CA GLU A 130 -14.60 -5.07 2.02
C GLU A 130 -15.74 -5.11 3.05
N GLU A 131 -15.72 -4.17 4.00
CA GLU A 131 -16.74 -4.02 5.04
C GLU A 131 -17.19 -5.32 5.75
N GLY A 132 -16.27 -6.25 6.05
CA GLY A 132 -16.62 -7.48 6.76
C GLY A 132 -17.03 -8.67 5.89
N VAL A 133 -16.91 -8.57 4.57
CA VAL A 133 -17.25 -9.67 3.65
C VAL A 133 -16.28 -9.74 2.47
N TYR A 134 -16.03 -10.96 1.97
CA TYR A 134 -15.29 -11.19 0.74
C TYR A 134 -16.21 -11.15 -0.48
N MET A 135 -15.89 -10.27 -1.43
CA MET A 135 -16.70 -10.04 -2.65
C MET A 135 -15.91 -10.38 -3.92
N PRO A 136 -16.57 -10.85 -4.99
CA PRO A 136 -15.93 -11.26 -6.25
C PRO A 136 -15.56 -10.05 -7.14
N LEU A 137 -14.81 -9.11 -6.56
CA LEU A 137 -14.37 -7.87 -7.21
C LEU A 137 -12.84 -7.74 -7.25
N GLY A 138 -12.10 -8.76 -6.81
CA GLY A 138 -10.65 -8.69 -6.64
C GLY A 138 -9.92 -8.25 -7.91
N GLU A 139 -10.19 -8.87 -9.05
CA GLU A 139 -9.55 -8.50 -10.32
C GLU A 139 -9.91 -7.08 -10.79
N ALA A 140 -11.16 -6.64 -10.56
CA ALA A 140 -11.61 -5.30 -10.92
C ALA A 140 -10.87 -4.25 -10.08
N THR A 141 -10.82 -4.45 -8.76
CA THR A 141 -10.10 -3.56 -7.84
C THR A 141 -8.61 -3.49 -8.16
N ILE A 142 -7.97 -4.64 -8.46
CA ILE A 142 -6.54 -4.65 -8.85
C ILE A 142 -6.32 -3.79 -10.10
N LYS A 143 -7.16 -3.93 -11.12
CA LYS A 143 -7.06 -3.13 -12.36
C LYS A 143 -7.25 -1.65 -12.08
N GLU A 144 -8.23 -1.28 -11.28
CA GLU A 144 -8.48 0.12 -10.90
C GLU A 144 -7.31 0.72 -10.12
N GLU A 145 -6.77 0.01 -9.13
CA GLU A 145 -5.63 0.48 -8.34
C GLU A 145 -4.36 0.62 -9.17
N CYS A 146 -4.13 -0.29 -10.12
CA CYS A 146 -3.04 -0.17 -11.09
C CYS A 146 -3.15 1.13 -11.91
N GLU A 147 -4.34 1.44 -12.44
CA GLU A 147 -4.60 2.65 -13.25
C GLU A 147 -4.54 3.95 -12.43
N LYS A 148 -4.89 3.90 -11.13
CA LYS A 148 -4.77 5.04 -10.22
C LYS A 148 -3.31 5.35 -9.88
N ARG A 149 -2.48 4.32 -9.73
CA ARG A 149 -1.10 4.42 -9.22
C ARG A 149 -0.05 4.62 -10.31
N VAL A 150 -0.31 4.13 -11.51
CA VAL A 150 0.65 4.15 -12.63
C VAL A 150 0.05 4.91 -13.80
N PRO A 151 0.76 5.92 -14.36
CA PRO A 151 0.29 6.62 -15.55
C PRO A 151 0.07 5.65 -16.72
N LYS A 152 -1.07 5.80 -17.42
CA LYS A 152 -1.49 4.92 -18.55
C LYS A 152 -0.42 4.61 -19.59
N LYS A 153 0.49 5.55 -19.85
CA LYS A 153 1.60 5.35 -20.80
C LYS A 153 2.65 4.32 -20.37
N PHE A 154 2.65 3.91 -19.11
CA PHE A 154 3.66 3.02 -18.52
C PHE A 154 3.08 1.69 -18.01
N ILE A 155 1.78 1.46 -18.19
CA ILE A 155 1.14 0.22 -17.78
C ILE A 155 0.26 -0.30 -18.90
N THR A 156 0.48 -1.55 -19.28
CA THR A 156 -0.24 -2.23 -20.34
C THR A 156 -1.28 -3.19 -19.78
N GLN A 157 -2.12 -3.75 -20.65
CA GLN A 157 -3.03 -4.83 -20.23
C GLN A 157 -2.28 -6.10 -19.82
N HIS A 158 -1.11 -6.36 -20.41
CA HIS A 158 -0.27 -7.50 -20.06
C HIS A 158 0.26 -7.37 -18.63
N ASP A 159 0.79 -6.20 -18.30
CA ASP A 159 1.29 -5.88 -16.95
C ASP A 159 0.22 -6.07 -15.87
N LYS A 160 -1.00 -5.58 -16.12
CA LYS A 160 -2.14 -5.76 -15.21
C LYS A 160 -2.49 -7.24 -15.02
N ASN A 161 -2.46 -8.03 -16.08
CA ASN A 161 -2.73 -9.46 -16.01
C ASN A 161 -1.63 -10.21 -15.23
N GLU A 162 -0.36 -9.79 -15.36
CA GLU A 162 0.75 -10.33 -14.58
C GLU A 162 0.60 -10.04 -13.09
N ILE A 163 0.23 -8.80 -12.73
CA ILE A 163 -0.04 -8.42 -11.33
C ILE A 163 -1.20 -9.24 -10.76
N ILE A 164 -2.30 -9.38 -11.51
CA ILE A 164 -3.44 -10.21 -11.10
C ILE A 164 -3.00 -11.65 -10.86
N ALA A 165 -2.24 -12.23 -11.79
CA ALA A 165 -1.74 -13.60 -11.65
C ALA A 165 -0.85 -13.76 -10.41
N HIS A 166 0.06 -12.81 -10.17
CA HIS A 166 0.90 -12.80 -8.98
C HIS A 166 0.07 -12.78 -7.70
N ILE A 167 -0.88 -11.85 -7.58
CA ILE A 167 -1.75 -11.73 -6.41
C ILE A 167 -2.58 -13.01 -6.22
N LYS A 168 -3.11 -13.58 -7.30
CA LYS A 168 -3.87 -14.84 -7.25
C LYS A 168 -3.02 -15.99 -6.72
N HIS A 169 -1.83 -16.16 -7.26
CA HIS A 169 -0.90 -17.22 -6.84
C HIS A 169 -0.49 -17.09 -5.37
N SER A 170 -0.35 -15.86 -4.87
CA SER A 170 0.02 -15.58 -3.48
C SER A 170 -1.14 -15.70 -2.48
N THR A 171 -2.38 -15.86 -2.95
CA THR A 171 -3.59 -15.76 -2.08
C THR A 171 -4.54 -16.94 -2.16
N TYR A 172 -4.10 -18.08 -2.71
CA TYR A 172 -4.96 -19.26 -2.84
C TYR A 172 -5.48 -19.79 -1.51
N VAL A 173 -6.79 -20.02 -1.47
CA VAL A 173 -7.51 -20.66 -0.36
C VAL A 173 -8.52 -21.67 -0.92
N ARG A 174 -8.82 -22.73 -0.16
CA ARG A 174 -9.84 -23.70 -0.56
C ARG A 174 -11.23 -23.10 -0.38
N ARG A 175 -12.16 -23.37 -1.30
CA ARG A 175 -13.57 -22.93 -1.19
C ARG A 175 -14.19 -23.33 0.16
N THR A 176 -13.84 -24.50 0.69
CA THR A 176 -14.33 -25.05 1.96
C THR A 176 -13.96 -24.23 3.20
N GLU A 177 -12.98 -23.33 3.11
CA GLU A 177 -12.65 -22.44 4.23
C GLU A 177 -13.60 -21.24 4.31
N PHE A 178 -14.29 -20.89 3.22
CA PHE A 178 -15.30 -19.85 3.26
C PHE A 178 -16.60 -20.36 3.88
N ASN A 179 -17.22 -19.52 4.72
CA ASN A 179 -18.47 -19.81 5.41
C ASN A 179 -18.41 -21.12 6.24
N LYS A 180 -17.21 -21.47 6.72
CA LYS A 180 -16.95 -22.70 7.48
C LYS A 180 -17.52 -22.65 8.90
N GLU A 181 -17.47 -21.48 9.51
CA GLU A 181 -17.93 -21.26 10.89
C GLU A 181 -19.45 -21.23 10.95
N LYS A 182 -20.05 -22.28 11.50
CA LYS A 182 -21.52 -22.47 11.54
C LYS A 182 -22.22 -21.67 12.63
N TRP A 183 -21.48 -21.30 13.67
CA TRP A 183 -22.01 -20.70 14.89
C TRP A 183 -21.79 -19.19 14.96
N ILE A 184 -21.18 -18.61 13.92
CA ILE A 184 -20.89 -17.19 13.83
C ILE A 184 -21.69 -16.61 12.66
N LEU A 185 -22.62 -15.72 12.96
CA LEU A 185 -23.37 -14.96 11.98
C LEU A 185 -22.58 -13.70 11.60
N ASN A 186 -22.28 -13.55 10.31
CA ASN A 186 -21.72 -12.31 9.79
C ASN A 186 -22.84 -11.30 9.55
N LEU A 187 -23.03 -10.38 10.49
CA LEU A 187 -24.06 -9.36 10.49
C LEU A 187 -23.50 -8.02 9.99
N ARG A 188 -24.38 -7.04 9.71
CA ARG A 188 -23.98 -5.71 9.23
C ARG A 188 -23.02 -5.00 10.19
N ASN A 189 -23.17 -5.22 11.50
CA ASN A 189 -22.39 -4.55 12.54
C ASN A 189 -21.35 -5.43 13.24
N GLY A 190 -21.11 -6.66 12.78
CA GLY A 190 -20.08 -7.52 13.36
C GLY A 190 -20.31 -9.01 13.15
N LEU A 191 -19.46 -9.80 13.81
CA LEU A 191 -19.51 -11.25 13.86
C LEU A 191 -20.19 -11.68 15.15
N TYR A 192 -21.45 -12.12 15.06
CA TYR A 192 -22.25 -12.52 16.20
C TYR A 192 -22.12 -14.01 16.46
N ASP A 193 -21.59 -14.38 17.62
CA ASP A 193 -21.48 -15.76 18.08
C ASP A 193 -22.77 -16.17 18.78
N ILE A 194 -23.48 -17.15 18.21
CA ILE A 194 -24.81 -17.55 18.70
C ILE A 194 -24.79 -18.34 20.01
N HIS A 195 -23.64 -18.91 20.39
CA HIS A 195 -23.52 -19.66 21.64
C HIS A 195 -23.25 -18.74 22.82
N SER A 196 -22.37 -17.75 22.62
CA SER A 196 -21.98 -16.81 23.67
C SER A 196 -22.86 -15.56 23.71
N GLY A 197 -23.64 -15.28 22.66
CA GLY A 197 -24.42 -14.07 22.50
C GLY A 197 -23.57 -12.81 22.31
N LYS A 198 -22.30 -12.96 21.91
CA LYS A 198 -21.34 -11.85 21.79
C LYS A 198 -21.20 -11.38 20.35
N LEU A 199 -21.25 -10.07 20.18
CA LEU A 199 -20.92 -9.40 18.91
C LEU A 199 -19.44 -8.99 18.91
N ASN A 200 -18.66 -9.58 18.01
CA ASN A 200 -17.26 -9.23 17.79
C ASN A 200 -17.10 -8.31 16.57
N PRO A 201 -16.05 -7.49 16.50
CA PRO A 201 -15.77 -6.71 15.30
C PRO A 201 -15.49 -7.63 14.10
N HIS A 202 -15.78 -7.13 12.89
CA HIS A 202 -15.38 -7.82 11.67
C HIS A 202 -13.86 -7.95 11.57
N THR A 203 -13.43 -9.01 10.91
CA THR A 203 -12.02 -9.27 10.70
C THR A 203 -11.81 -9.96 9.36
N ARG A 204 -10.72 -9.63 8.65
CA ARG A 204 -10.37 -10.21 7.34
C ARG A 204 -9.96 -11.67 7.45
N GLU A 205 -9.59 -12.11 8.64
CA GLU A 205 -9.30 -13.50 8.98
C GLU A 205 -10.58 -14.37 8.97
N PHE A 206 -11.77 -13.77 9.13
CA PHE A 206 -13.05 -14.46 9.00
C PHE A 206 -13.47 -14.55 7.53
N LEU A 207 -13.25 -15.72 6.93
CA LEU A 207 -13.54 -15.97 5.52
C LEU A 207 -15.03 -16.20 5.30
N SER A 208 -15.76 -15.13 4.99
CA SER A 208 -17.18 -15.20 4.64
C SER A 208 -17.48 -14.45 3.35
N THR A 209 -18.31 -15.06 2.50
CA THR A 209 -18.84 -14.44 1.27
C THR A 209 -20.28 -13.96 1.45
N ILE A 210 -20.82 -14.06 2.67
CA ILE A 210 -22.21 -13.75 3.00
C ILE A 210 -22.22 -12.82 4.22
N ARG A 211 -22.87 -11.68 4.09
CA ARG A 211 -23.16 -10.76 5.21
C ARG A 211 -24.67 -10.56 5.28
N ILE A 212 -25.27 -10.89 6.40
CA ILE A 212 -26.69 -10.68 6.65
C ILE A 212 -26.89 -9.17 6.86
N PRO A 213 -27.79 -8.49 6.12
CA PRO A 213 -27.95 -7.04 6.16
C PRO A 213 -28.73 -6.54 7.38
N VAL A 214 -28.55 -7.20 8.53
CA VAL A 214 -29.19 -6.89 9.82
C VAL A 214 -28.11 -6.49 10.81
N ALA A 215 -28.38 -5.49 11.65
CA ALA A 215 -27.52 -5.14 12.76
C ALA A 215 -28.06 -5.78 14.04
N TYR A 216 -27.22 -6.49 14.78
CA TYR A 216 -27.59 -7.01 16.09
C TYR A 216 -27.77 -5.86 17.08
N ASN A 217 -28.90 -5.87 17.80
CA ASN A 217 -29.18 -4.96 18.89
C ASN A 217 -29.77 -5.76 20.05
N GLN A 218 -29.01 -5.89 21.14
CA GLN A 218 -29.44 -6.61 22.34
C GLN A 218 -30.68 -5.99 23.01
N ASN A 219 -30.91 -4.68 22.78
CA ASN A 219 -32.03 -3.93 23.34
C ASN A 219 -33.11 -3.67 22.27
N ALA A 220 -33.21 -4.51 21.24
CA ALA A 220 -34.23 -4.35 20.21
C ALA A 220 -35.62 -4.61 20.81
N ASP A 221 -36.54 -3.68 20.59
CA ASP A 221 -37.96 -3.86 20.85
C ASP A 221 -38.66 -4.36 19.57
N TYR A 222 -39.76 -5.10 19.72
CA TYR A 222 -40.49 -5.74 18.64
C TYR A 222 -42.02 -5.47 18.71
N PRO A 223 -42.46 -4.20 18.82
CA PRO A 223 -43.86 -3.88 19.14
C PRO A 223 -44.86 -4.37 18.09
N ARG A 224 -44.48 -4.37 16.80
CA ARG A 224 -45.35 -4.87 15.72
C ARG A 224 -45.51 -6.39 15.74
N VAL A 225 -44.43 -7.12 16.03
CA VAL A 225 -44.48 -8.59 16.15
C VAL A 225 -45.27 -8.96 17.39
N ARG A 226 -45.04 -8.27 18.50
CA ARG A 226 -45.81 -8.44 19.74
C ARG A 226 -47.30 -8.19 19.51
N GLN A 227 -47.66 -7.11 18.80
CA GLN A 227 -49.05 -6.84 18.45
C GLN A 227 -49.65 -7.97 17.59
N PHE A 228 -48.93 -8.43 16.56
CA PHE A 228 -49.36 -9.53 15.72
C PHE A 228 -49.60 -10.83 16.51
N PHE A 229 -48.74 -11.16 17.48
CA PHE A 229 -48.93 -12.31 18.35
C PHE A 229 -50.19 -12.19 19.21
N VAL A 230 -50.44 -11.01 19.81
CA VAL A 230 -51.66 -10.75 20.59
C VAL A 230 -52.93 -10.87 19.73
N GLU A 231 -52.87 -10.52 18.44
CA GLU A 231 -54.02 -10.57 17.53
C GLU A 231 -54.39 -11.99 17.09
N ILE A 232 -53.44 -12.93 17.04
CA ILE A 232 -53.66 -14.27 16.45
C ILE A 232 -53.51 -15.43 17.43
N LEU A 233 -52.86 -15.23 18.57
CA LEU A 233 -52.59 -16.26 19.59
C LEU A 233 -53.39 -15.97 20.86
N ARG A 234 -53.56 -17.00 21.70
CA ARG A 234 -54.01 -16.82 23.08
C ARG A 234 -52.84 -16.30 23.92
N GLU A 235 -53.11 -15.47 24.91
CA GLU A 235 -52.05 -14.86 25.75
C GLU A 235 -51.12 -15.91 26.38
N GLU A 236 -51.65 -17.07 26.76
CA GLU A 236 -50.90 -18.21 27.31
C GLU A 236 -49.92 -18.87 26.33
N ASP A 237 -50.15 -18.75 25.02
CA ASP A 237 -49.31 -19.35 23.97
C ASP A 237 -48.17 -18.40 23.52
N ILE A 238 -48.29 -17.09 23.78
CA ILE A 238 -47.33 -16.08 23.32
C ILE A 238 -45.90 -16.35 23.84
N PRO A 239 -45.68 -16.63 25.15
CA PRO A 239 -44.32 -16.88 25.65
C PRO A 239 -43.65 -18.08 24.99
N VAL A 240 -44.43 -19.12 24.65
CA VAL A 240 -43.90 -20.32 23.98
C VAL A 240 -43.50 -20.00 22.55
N ILE A 241 -44.27 -19.17 21.84
CA ILE A 241 -43.94 -18.73 20.49
C ILE A 241 -42.73 -17.78 20.50
N GLU A 242 -42.64 -16.87 21.47
CA GLU A 242 -41.45 -16.02 21.66
C GLU A 242 -40.20 -16.88 21.91
N GLU A 243 -40.28 -17.89 22.78
CA GLU A 243 -39.18 -18.83 23.02
C GLU A 243 -38.81 -19.64 21.77
N LEU A 244 -39.79 -20.05 20.95
CA LEU A 244 -39.57 -20.84 19.74
C LEU A 244 -38.78 -20.06 18.68
N PHE A 245 -39.06 -18.77 18.52
CA PHE A 245 -38.44 -17.93 17.49
C PHE A 245 -37.22 -17.14 17.97
N GLY A 246 -37.04 -17.01 19.29
CA GLY A 246 -35.90 -16.34 19.92
C GLY A 246 -36.19 -14.90 20.32
#